data_AF-A0A1C3U1T0-F1
#
_entry.id   AF-A0A1C3U1T0-F1
#
_cell.length_a   1.000
_cell.length_b   1.000
_cell.length_c   1.000
_cell.angle_alpha   90.00
_cell.angle_beta   90.00
_cell.angle_gamma   90.00
#
_symmetry.space_group_name_H-M   'P 1'
#
loop_
_entity.id
_entity.type
_entity.pdbx_description
1 polymer ?
#
loop_
_entity_poly.entity_id
_entity_poly.type
_entity_poly.pdbx_seq_one_letter_code
_entity_poly.pdbx_strand_id
1 'polypeptide(L)'
;MKQMLARLGVAACVAVTALSGTVDFAAAQGVDIYVNPGRHRPPPPDYDRPPPRFDRRGCDPRQAVDVARSYGLRRARVVDVTPRRVVVDGFGRRGPDTMMFANVRGCPLLGR
;
A
#
# COMPACT_ATOMS: atom_id res chain seq x y z
N MET A 1 -46.30 -2.94 -44.90
CA MET A 1 -45.27 -4.02 -44.89
C MET A 1 -43.82 -3.53 -44.87
N LYS A 2 -43.45 -2.35 -45.43
CA LYS A 2 -42.06 -1.81 -45.36
C LYS A 2 -41.60 -1.44 -43.94
N GLN A 3 -42.52 -0.97 -43.10
CA GLN A 3 -42.24 -0.55 -41.72
C GLN A 3 -41.86 -1.71 -40.78
N MET A 4 -42.33 -2.93 -41.07
CA MET A 4 -42.00 -4.13 -40.27
C MET A 4 -40.63 -4.69 -40.67
N LEU A 5 -40.28 -4.66 -41.96
CA LEU A 5 -38.93 -5.03 -42.44
C LEU A 5 -37.85 -4.08 -41.91
N ALA A 6 -38.15 -2.77 -41.83
CA ALA A 6 -37.24 -1.80 -41.24
C ALA A 6 -36.99 -2.07 -39.75
N ARG A 7 -38.05 -2.38 -38.98
CA ARG A 7 -37.94 -2.71 -37.56
C ARG A 7 -37.20 -4.03 -37.31
N LEU A 8 -37.42 -5.04 -38.17
CA LEU A 8 -36.75 -6.34 -38.09
C LEU A 8 -35.25 -6.22 -38.41
N GLY A 9 -34.89 -5.40 -39.41
CA GLY A 9 -33.49 -5.11 -39.75
C GLY A 9 -32.75 -4.38 -38.65
N VAL A 10 -33.39 -3.39 -38.01
CA VAL A 10 -32.79 -2.67 -36.86
C VAL A 10 -32.59 -3.60 -35.67
N ALA A 11 -33.56 -4.48 -35.36
CA ALA A 11 -33.42 -5.44 -34.26
C ALA A 11 -32.29 -6.46 -34.49
N ALA A 12 -32.11 -6.92 -35.73
CA ALA A 12 -31.02 -7.83 -36.09
C ALA A 12 -29.63 -7.17 -35.93
N CYS A 13 -29.49 -5.89 -36.28
CA CYS A 13 -28.22 -5.16 -36.11
C CYS A 13 -27.84 -4.97 -34.63
N VAL A 14 -28.81 -4.74 -33.74
CA VAL A 14 -28.55 -4.58 -32.29
C VAL A 14 -28.10 -5.90 -31.65
N ALA A 15 -28.57 -7.05 -32.14
CA ALA A 15 -28.18 -8.36 -31.62
C ALA A 15 -26.72 -8.74 -31.97
N VAL A 16 -26.20 -8.29 -33.12
CA VAL A 16 -24.84 -8.64 -33.58
C VAL A 16 -23.75 -7.86 -32.82
N THR A 17 -24.06 -6.68 -32.27
CA THR A 17 -23.11 -5.91 -31.44
C THR A 17 -22.81 -6.54 -30.08
N ALA A 18 -23.55 -7.55 -29.63
CA ALA A 18 -23.35 -8.19 -28.33
C ALA A 18 -22.17 -9.19 -28.28
N LEU A 19 -21.56 -9.53 -29.41
CA LEU A 19 -20.54 -10.61 -29.50
C LEU A 19 -19.10 -10.12 -29.75
N SER A 20 -18.87 -8.81 -29.85
CA SER A 20 -17.54 -8.22 -30.10
C SER A 20 -17.21 -7.20 -29.00
N GLY A 21 -16.92 -7.70 -27.80
CA GLY A 21 -16.66 -6.82 -26.66
C GLY A 21 -16.11 -7.46 -25.39
N THR A 22 -15.61 -8.70 -25.41
CA THR A 22 -14.65 -9.15 -24.39
C THR A 22 -13.24 -9.03 -24.96
N VAL A 23 -12.90 -7.81 -25.39
CA VAL A 23 -11.50 -7.42 -25.38
C VAL A 23 -11.20 -7.09 -23.93
N ASP A 24 -10.65 -8.08 -23.22
CA ASP A 24 -9.95 -7.87 -21.97
C ASP A 24 -8.76 -6.97 -22.25
N PHE A 25 -9.02 -5.67 -22.45
CA PHE A 25 -8.05 -4.67 -22.11
C PHE A 25 -7.95 -4.73 -20.59
N ALA A 26 -7.09 -5.61 -20.11
CA ALA A 26 -6.39 -5.41 -18.84
C ALA A 26 -5.51 -4.16 -18.98
N ALA A 27 -6.16 -3.01 -19.25
CA ALA A 27 -5.65 -1.74 -18.86
C ALA A 27 -5.79 -1.76 -17.35
N ALA A 28 -4.76 -2.29 -16.69
CA ALA A 28 -4.43 -1.91 -15.33
C ALA A 28 -4.09 -0.42 -15.36
N GLN A 29 -5.10 0.41 -15.61
CA GLN A 29 -5.22 1.72 -15.02
C GLN A 29 -5.42 1.40 -13.55
N GLY A 30 -4.31 1.06 -12.89
CA GLY A 30 -4.24 0.95 -11.46
C GLY A 30 -4.58 2.32 -10.94
N VAL A 31 -5.88 2.58 -10.80
CA VAL A 31 -6.38 3.53 -9.84
C VAL A 31 -6.01 2.89 -8.52
N ASP A 32 -4.75 3.11 -8.11
CA ASP A 32 -4.34 2.97 -6.74
C ASP A 32 -5.16 4.02 -5.99
N ILE A 33 -6.35 3.62 -5.55
CA ILE A 33 -7.07 4.35 -4.53
C ILE A 33 -6.21 4.22 -3.30
N TYR A 34 -5.30 5.19 -3.14
CA TYR A 34 -4.56 5.40 -1.92
C TYR A 34 -5.58 5.88 -0.89
N VAL A 35 -6.28 4.93 -0.26
CA VAL A 35 -6.98 5.19 0.99
C VAL A 35 -5.86 5.55 1.95
N ASN A 36 -5.60 6.85 2.11
CA ASN A 36 -4.76 7.35 3.18
C ASN A 36 -5.63 7.22 4.43
N PRO A 37 -5.47 6.19 5.29
CA PRO A 37 -6.08 6.24 6.61
C PRO A 37 -5.47 7.50 7.23
N GLY A 38 -6.30 8.55 7.32
CA GLY A 38 -5.83 9.92 7.40
C GLY A 38 -4.63 10.02 8.31
N ARG A 39 -3.55 10.62 7.80
CA ARG A 39 -2.29 10.87 8.52
C ARG A 39 -2.62 11.40 9.92
N HIS A 40 -2.74 10.50 10.89
CA HIS A 40 -2.56 10.83 12.27
C HIS A 40 -1.07 11.07 12.33
N ARG A 41 -0.66 12.30 12.00
CA ARG A 41 0.69 12.75 12.26
C ARG A 41 0.86 12.48 13.75
N PRO A 42 1.69 11.50 14.15
CA PRO A 42 1.96 11.30 15.55
C PRO A 42 2.37 12.67 16.09
N PRO A 43 1.90 13.07 17.28
CA PRO A 43 2.38 14.27 17.92
C PRO A 43 3.90 14.34 17.77
N PRO A 44 4.49 15.53 17.46
CA PRO A 44 5.94 15.67 17.41
C PRO A 44 6.52 14.94 18.62
N PRO A 45 7.52 14.04 18.44
CA PRO A 45 8.02 13.24 19.54
C PRO A 45 8.41 14.19 20.65
N ASP A 46 7.68 14.09 21.76
CA ASP A 46 7.93 14.89 22.94
C ASP A 46 9.31 14.44 23.43
N TYR A 47 10.32 15.29 23.28
CA TYR A 47 11.71 14.95 23.58
C TYR A 47 11.90 14.65 25.09
N ASP A 48 10.90 14.97 25.91
CA ASP A 48 10.85 14.70 27.35
C ASP A 48 10.27 13.31 27.70
N ARG A 49 9.81 12.53 26.72
CA ARG A 49 9.38 11.13 26.96
C ARG A 49 10.62 10.24 27.11
N PRO A 50 10.79 9.51 28.23
CA PRO A 50 11.79 8.45 28.30
C PRO A 50 11.58 7.49 27.12
N PRO A 51 12.64 7.07 26.40
CA PRO A 51 12.50 6.12 25.31
C PRO A 51 11.72 4.90 25.82
N PRO A 52 10.78 4.35 25.01
CA PRO A 52 10.07 3.14 25.39
C PRO A 52 11.12 2.12 25.84
N ARG A 53 10.98 1.60 27.07
CA ARG A 53 11.91 0.62 27.61
C ARG A 53 11.87 -0.57 26.65
N PHE A 54 12.90 -0.70 25.81
CA PHE A 54 13.03 -1.83 24.90
C PHE A 54 13.18 -3.07 25.75
N ASP A 55 12.08 -3.78 25.96
CA ASP A 55 12.11 -5.13 26.48
C ASP A 55 13.12 -5.90 25.62
N ARG A 56 14.19 -6.42 26.23
CA ARG A 56 15.28 -7.17 25.55
C ARG A 56 14.81 -8.42 24.78
N ARG A 57 13.49 -8.62 24.65
CA ARG A 57 12.81 -9.68 23.90
C ARG A 57 12.22 -9.21 22.56
N GLY A 58 12.13 -7.89 22.33
CA GLY A 58 11.53 -7.31 21.12
C GLY A 58 12.51 -7.13 19.95
N CYS A 59 11.99 -6.51 18.88
CA CYS A 59 12.80 -5.99 17.78
C CYS A 59 13.51 -4.71 18.26
N ASP A 60 14.82 -4.65 18.09
CA ASP A 60 15.58 -3.43 18.38
C ASP A 60 15.32 -2.38 17.28
N PRO A 61 15.02 -1.12 17.60
CA PRO A 61 14.74 -0.11 16.58
C PRO A 61 15.93 0.22 15.69
N ARG A 62 17.16 0.15 16.22
CA ARG A 62 18.35 0.38 15.39
C ARG A 62 18.49 -0.76 14.39
N GLN A 63 18.28 -1.99 14.86
CA GLN A 63 18.20 -3.15 13.97
C GLN A 63 17.11 -2.98 12.91
N ALA A 64 15.90 -2.53 13.27
CA ALA A 64 14.83 -2.27 12.30
C ALA A 64 15.23 -1.22 11.25
N VAL A 65 15.92 -0.15 11.66
CA VAL A 65 16.43 0.88 10.74
C VAL A 65 17.52 0.33 9.82
N ASP A 66 18.45 -0.48 10.34
CA ASP A 66 19.52 -1.07 9.54
C ASP A 66 18.98 -2.08 8.52
N VAL A 67 18.00 -2.89 8.92
CA VAL A 67 17.28 -3.79 8.01
C VAL A 67 16.50 -2.98 6.97
N ALA A 68 15.78 -1.93 7.35
CA ALA A 68 15.08 -1.08 6.38
C ALA A 68 16.06 -0.45 5.37
N ARG A 69 17.23 -0.02 5.82
CA ARG A 69 18.29 0.51 4.94
C ARG A 69 18.82 -0.53 3.97
N SER A 70 18.97 -1.78 4.39
CA SER A 70 19.42 -2.87 3.51
C SER A 70 18.37 -3.20 2.43
N TYR A 71 17.08 -3.02 2.72
CA TYR A 71 16.00 -3.07 1.72
C TYR A 71 15.94 -1.84 0.78
N GLY A 72 16.81 -0.84 0.99
CA GLY A 72 16.92 0.35 0.16
C GLY A 72 16.12 1.56 0.66
N LEU A 73 15.60 1.52 1.89
CA LEU A 73 14.93 2.65 2.50
C LEU A 73 15.94 3.71 2.94
N ARG A 74 15.94 4.87 2.29
CA ARG A 74 16.81 6.00 2.62
C ARG A 74 16.19 6.88 3.70
N ARG A 75 17.04 7.55 4.49
CA ARG A 75 16.61 8.41 5.62
C ARG A 75 15.66 7.68 6.59
N ALA A 76 15.86 6.36 6.74
CA ALA A 76 15.05 5.51 7.59
C ALA A 76 15.04 6.00 9.05
N ARG A 77 13.84 6.20 9.61
CA ARG A 77 13.59 6.62 10.99
C ARG A 77 12.39 5.87 11.54
N VAL A 78 12.51 5.41 12.78
CA VAL A 78 11.39 4.81 13.51
C VAL A 78 10.37 5.90 13.85
N VAL A 79 9.13 5.71 13.41
CA VAL A 79 8.03 6.66 13.64
C VAL A 79 7.03 6.17 14.67
N ASP A 80 6.95 4.85 14.88
CA ASP A 80 6.07 4.23 15.86
C ASP A 80 6.67 2.91 16.37
N VAL A 81 6.49 2.66 17.66
CA VAL A 81 6.91 1.43 18.32
C VAL A 81 5.75 0.96 19.19
N THR A 82 5.19 -0.18 18.82
CA THR A 82 4.11 -0.84 19.57
C THR A 82 4.59 -2.19 20.11
N PRO A 83 3.89 -2.80 21.07
CA PRO A 83 4.21 -4.13 21.56
C PRO A 83 4.22 -5.23 20.46
N ARG A 84 3.58 -4.99 19.31
CA ARG A 84 3.46 -5.98 18.22
C ARG A 84 4.29 -5.65 16.98
N ARG A 85 4.57 -4.37 16.73
CA ARG A 85 5.29 -3.92 15.53
C ARG A 85 6.13 -2.67 15.76
N VAL A 86 7.19 -2.54 14.97
CA VAL A 86 8.05 -1.35 14.83
C VAL A 86 7.84 -0.80 13.42
N VAL A 87 7.51 0.48 13.29
CA VAL A 87 7.25 1.15 12.01
C VAL A 87 8.39 2.09 11.69
N VAL A 88 8.94 1.96 10.49
CA VAL A 88 10.08 2.75 10.00
C VAL A 88 9.69 3.48 8.72
N ASP A 89 9.74 4.80 8.74
CA ASP A 89 9.51 5.64 7.57
C ASP A 89 10.82 6.05 6.91
N GLY A 90 10.77 6.26 5.59
CA GLY A 90 11.87 6.83 4.84
C GLY A 90 11.50 7.12 3.38
N PHE A 91 12.49 6.97 2.50
CA PHE A 91 12.36 7.21 1.07
C PHE A 91 12.91 6.01 0.30
N GLY A 92 12.03 5.29 -0.39
CA GLY A 92 12.38 4.24 -1.33
C GLY A 92 12.71 4.80 -2.71
N ARG A 93 12.81 3.92 -3.71
CA ARG A 93 13.12 4.31 -5.11
C ARG A 93 12.02 5.13 -5.78
N ARG A 94 10.77 5.01 -5.31
CA ARG A 94 9.57 5.63 -5.92
C ARG A 94 9.02 6.81 -5.11
N GLY A 95 9.72 7.25 -4.05
CA GLY A 95 9.25 8.31 -3.17
C GLY A 95 9.22 7.88 -1.70
N PRO A 96 8.40 8.54 -0.86
CA PRO A 96 8.19 8.16 0.53
C PRO A 96 7.74 6.71 0.63
N ASP A 97 8.31 5.96 1.58
CA ASP A 97 8.05 4.53 1.75
C ASP A 97 8.12 4.19 3.26
N THR A 98 7.36 3.20 3.70
CA THR A 98 7.18 2.84 5.12
C THR A 98 7.29 1.34 5.28
N MET A 99 8.25 0.86 6.06
CA MET A 99 8.41 -0.55 6.36
C MET A 99 7.93 -0.88 7.77
N MET A 100 7.22 -1.99 7.91
CA MET A 100 6.74 -2.49 9.20
C MET A 100 7.46 -3.78 9.56
N PHE A 101 7.95 -3.86 10.78
CA PHE A 101 8.62 -5.03 11.33
C PHE A 101 7.85 -5.56 12.53
N ALA A 102 7.84 -6.87 12.75
CA ALA A 102 7.24 -7.42 13.97
C ALA A 102 8.16 -7.12 15.17
N ASN A 103 7.55 -6.81 16.32
CA ASN A 103 8.29 -6.52 17.55
C ASN A 103 8.72 -7.82 18.26
N VAL A 104 9.49 -8.65 17.56
CA VAL A 104 10.09 -9.89 18.05
C VAL A 104 11.56 -9.95 17.64
N ARG A 105 12.34 -10.82 18.27
CA ARG A 105 13.76 -11.01 17.91
C ARG A 105 13.92 -11.27 16.42
N GLY A 106 14.89 -10.60 15.82
CA GLY A 106 15.21 -10.71 14.39
C GLY A 106 14.43 -9.75 13.50
N CYS A 107 13.50 -8.95 14.04
CA CYS A 107 12.77 -7.92 13.31
C CYS A 107 12.22 -8.41 11.95
N PRO A 108 11.38 -9.47 11.92
CA PRO A 108 10.87 -9.98 10.66
C PRO A 108 9.99 -8.93 9.97
N LEU A 109 10.18 -8.77 8.66
CA LEU A 109 9.42 -7.82 7.86
C LEU A 109 7.96 -8.26 7.74
N LEU A 110 7.05 -7.38 8.13
CA LEU A 110 5.60 -7.57 7.98
C LEU A 110 5.11 -7.03 6.63
N GLY A 111 5.69 -5.93 6.15
CA GLY A 111 5.29 -5.30 4.90
C GLY A 111 5.97 -3.96 4.62
N ARG A 112 5.71 -3.45 3.42
CA ARG A 112 6.07 -2.12 2.92
C ARG A 112 4.86 -1.51 2.21
#